data_AF-A0A914NJ17-F1
#
_entry.id   AF-A0A914NJ17-F1
#
_cell.length_a   1.000
_cell.length_b   1.000
_cell.length_c   1.000
_cell.angle_alpha   90.00
_cell.angle_beta   90.00
_cell.angle_gamma   90.00
#
_symmetry.space_group_name_H-M   'P 1'
#
loop_
_entity.id
_entity.type
_entity.pdbx_description
1 polymer ?
#
loop_
_entity_poly.entity_id
_entity_poly.type
_entity_poly.pdbx_seq_one_letter_code
_entity_poly.pdbx_strand_id
1 'polypeptide(L)'
;MLLVGILFANFPWLYIRESWGTFLRKTAFLLILLRCGFGLNPKVLRKEMLFCSSLGLLTTIIEVISIIIISHFYFNINISVAILF
;
A
#
# COMPACT_ATOMS: atom_id res chain seq x y z
N MET A 1 14.38 5.06 -6.11
CA MET A 1 13.33 4.31 -6.83
C MET A 1 12.30 5.26 -7.44
N LEU A 2 11.60 6.09 -6.65
CA LEU A 2 10.53 6.97 -7.15
C LEU A 2 11.01 8.04 -8.15
N LEU A 3 12.15 8.70 -7.88
CA LEU A 3 12.75 9.69 -8.78
C LEU A 3 13.07 9.12 -10.17
N VAL A 4 13.58 7.88 -10.20
CA VAL A 4 13.91 7.16 -11.44
C VAL A 4 12.63 6.88 -12.24
N GLY A 5 11.55 6.49 -11.57
CA GLY A 5 10.24 6.31 -12.20
C GLY A 5 9.67 7.61 -12.80
N ILE A 6 9.80 8.74 -12.08
CA ILE A 6 9.38 10.06 -12.59
C ILE A 6 10.22 10.46 -13.82
N LEU A 7 11.54 10.21 -13.77
CA LEU A 7 12.43 10.47 -14.90
C LEU A 7 11.97 9.69 -16.14
N PHE A 8 11.71 8.39 -16.00
CA PHE A 8 11.24 7.55 -17.11
C PHE A 8 9.85 7.94 -17.63
N ALA A 9 8.93 8.37 -16.77
CA ALA A 9 7.58 8.78 -17.17
C ALA A 9 7.57 10.11 -17.95
N ASN A 10 8.52 11.01 -17.67
CA ASN A 10 8.59 12.32 -18.32
C ASN A 10 9.31 12.28 -19.69
N PHE A 11 9.95 11.17 -20.03
CA PHE A 11 10.73 11.05 -21.27
C PHE A 11 9.86 10.51 -22.43
N PRO A 12 9.65 11.28 -23.51
CA PRO A 12 8.68 10.97 -24.58
C PRO A 12 9.06 9.75 -25.45
N TRP A 13 10.31 9.27 -25.39
CA TRP A 13 10.78 8.11 -26.15
C TRP A 13 10.41 6.74 -25.55
N LEU A 14 9.89 6.72 -24.32
CA LEU A 14 9.58 5.50 -23.58
C LEU A 14 8.07 5.42 -23.34
N TYR A 15 7.35 4.92 -24.34
CA TYR A 15 5.91 4.70 -24.22
C TYR A 15 5.63 3.39 -23.47
N ILE A 16 5.51 3.46 -22.15
CA ILE A 16 5.05 2.34 -21.34
C ILE A 16 3.52 2.29 -21.43
N ARG A 17 3.00 1.25 -22.07
CA ARG A 17 1.55 0.98 -22.09
C ARG A 17 1.09 0.66 -20.67
N GLU A 18 0.12 1.41 -20.17
CA GLU A 18 -0.53 1.28 -18.85
C GLU A 18 -0.88 -0.17 -18.43
N SER A 19 -1.22 -1.03 -19.40
CA SER A 19 -1.52 -2.45 -19.14
C SER A 19 -0.33 -3.21 -18.53
N TRP A 20 0.90 -2.89 -18.94
CA TRP A 20 2.11 -3.50 -18.38
C TRP A 20 2.37 -3.03 -16.95
N GLY A 21 2.12 -1.76 -16.65
CA GLY A 21 2.23 -1.23 -15.28
C GLY A 21 1.29 -1.95 -14.32
N THR A 22 0.03 -2.15 -14.73
CA THR A 22 -0.96 -2.88 -13.92
C THR A 22 -0.55 -4.35 -13.69
N PHE A 23 -0.05 -5.03 -14.73
CA PHE A 23 0.43 -6.41 -14.62
C PHE A 23 1.64 -6.51 -13.69
N LEU A 24 2.65 -5.65 -13.89
CA LEU A 24 3.86 -5.63 -13.07
C LEU A 24 3.55 -5.31 -11.60
N ARG A 25 2.65 -4.35 -11.33
CA ARG A 25 2.26 -4.00 -9.96
C ARG A 25 1.61 -5.20 -9.26
N LYS A 26 0.69 -5.91 -9.92
CA LYS A 26 0.03 -7.10 -9.37
C LYS A 26 1.02 -8.22 -9.11
N THR A 27 1.89 -8.51 -10.08
CA THR A 27 2.89 -9.58 -9.96
C THR A 27 3.92 -9.27 -8.88
N ALA A 28 4.43 -8.04 -8.83
CA ALA A 28 5.35 -7.60 -7.79
C ALA A 28 4.72 -7.70 -6.40
N PHE A 29 3.47 -7.24 -6.25
CA PHE A 29 2.74 -7.35 -4.99
C PHE A 29 2.57 -8.81 -4.54
N LEU A 30 2.22 -9.71 -5.46
CA LEU A 30 2.09 -11.13 -5.18
C LEU A 30 3.42 -11.74 -4.74
N LEU A 31 4.52 -11.42 -5.43
CA LEU A 31 5.86 -11.90 -5.08
C LEU A 31 6.32 -11.38 -3.71
N ILE A 32 6.03 -10.12 -3.38
CA ILE A 32 6.33 -9.52 -2.07
C ILE A 32 5.56 -10.27 -0.98
N LEU A 33 4.25 -10.48 -1.15
CA LEU A 33 3.43 -11.21 -0.20
C LEU A 33 3.90 -12.66 -0.02
N LEU A 34 4.20 -13.35 -1.12
CA LEU A 34 4.70 -14.72 -1.11
C LEU A 34 6.01 -14.81 -0.32
N ARG A 35 6.93 -13.88 -0.55
CA ARG A 35 8.22 -13.81 0.14
C ARG A 35 8.06 -13.52 1.63
N CYS A 36 7.17 -12.60 2.01
CA CYS A 36 6.86 -12.32 3.41
C CYS A 36 6.22 -13.53 4.11
N GLY A 37 5.37 -14.28 3.41
CA GLY A 37 4.72 -15.48 3.94
C GLY A 37 5.69 -16.64 4.18
N PHE A 38 6.62 -16.90 3.25
CA PHE A 38 7.56 -18.04 3.37
C PHE A 38 8.54 -17.93 4.55
N GLY A 39 8.91 -16.71 4.97
CA GLY A 39 9.81 -16.48 6.11
C GLY A 39 9.12 -16.52 7.48
N LEU A 40 7.80 -16.69 7.53
CA LEU A 40 7.02 -16.49 8.74
C LEU A 40 6.91 -17.78 9.56
N ASN A 41 7.42 -17.77 10.79
CA ASN A 41 7.31 -18.92 11.70
C ASN A 41 5.92 -18.93 12.38
N PRO A 42 5.01 -19.86 12.04
CA PRO A 42 3.62 -19.83 12.52
C PRO A 42 3.51 -20.05 14.03
N LYS A 43 4.49 -20.72 14.66
CA LYS A 43 4.49 -20.98 16.10
C LYS A 43 4.72 -19.70 16.91
N VAL A 44 5.65 -18.85 16.46
CA VAL A 44 5.94 -17.56 17.09
C VAL A 44 4.82 -16.57 16.79
N LEU A 45 4.31 -16.58 15.55
CA LEU A 45 3.20 -15.74 15.16
C LEU A 45 1.95 -16.01 16.00
N ARG A 46 1.63 -17.28 16.30
CA ARG A 46 0.46 -17.62 17.12
C ARG A 46 0.61 -17.15 18.57
N LYS A 47 1.83 -17.20 19.11
CA LYS A 47 2.12 -16.75 20.49
C LYS A 47 1.95 -15.24 20.64
N GLU A 48 2.40 -14.48 19.66
CA GLU A 48 2.35 -13.01 19.65
C GLU A 48 1.29 -12.46 18.67
N MET A 49 0.28 -13.28 18.34
CA MET A 49 -0.68 -12.97 17.27
C MET A 49 -1.50 -11.73 17.60
N LEU A 50 -1.87 -11.58 18.88
CA LEU A 50 -2.62 -10.43 19.37
C LEU A 50 -1.81 -9.14 19.16
N PHE A 51 -0.53 -9.17 19.51
CA PHE A 51 0.34 -8.01 19.39
C PHE A 51 0.61 -7.67 17.92
N CYS A 52 0.95 -8.67 17.11
CA CYS A 52 1.19 -8.51 15.68
C CYS A 52 -0.06 -8.03 14.92
N SER A 53 -1.24 -8.55 15.27
CA SER A 53 -2.52 -8.11 14.72
C SER A 53 -2.88 -6.69 15.16
N SER A 54 -2.64 -6.33 16.42
CA SER A 54 -2.88 -4.97 16.91
C SER A 54 -1.97 -3.95 16.23
N LEU A 55 -0.67 -4.25 16.15
CA LEU A 55 0.31 -3.41 15.47
C LEU A 55 0.14 -3.34 13.96
N GLY A 56 -0.50 -4.33 13.34
CA GLY A 56 -0.75 -4.34 11.90
C GLY A 56 -2.12 -3.76 11.58
N LEU A 57 -3.19 -4.43 11.99
CA LEU A 57 -4.57 -4.10 11.63
C LEU A 57 -5.13 -2.95 12.45
N LEU A 58 -4.94 -2.96 13.77
CA LEU A 58 -5.57 -1.94 14.62
C LEU A 58 -4.94 -0.55 14.38
N THR A 59 -3.60 -0.48 14.29
CA THR A 59 -2.91 0.78 13.97
C THR A 59 -3.31 1.32 12.60
N THR A 60 -3.40 0.45 11.58
CA THR A 60 -3.73 0.91 10.22
C THR A 60 -5.18 1.37 10.12
N ILE A 61 -6.12 0.75 10.83
CA ILE A 61 -7.50 1.24 10.91
C ILE A 61 -7.54 2.64 11.52
N ILE A 62 -6.82 2.87 12.62
CA ILE A 62 -6.76 4.19 13.29
C ILE A 62 -6.10 5.24 12.40
N GLU A 63 -5.04 4.86 11.68
CA GLU A 63 -4.37 5.74 10.71
C GLU A 63 -5.33 6.13 9.58
N VAL A 64 -6.04 5.18 8.99
CA VAL A 64 -7.01 5.44 7.92
C VAL A 64 -8.11 6.37 8.39
N ILE A 65 -8.68 6.14 9.59
CA ILE A 65 -9.69 7.04 10.17
C ILE A 65 -9.12 8.45 10.35
N SER A 66 -7.88 8.55 10.84
CA SER A 66 -7.21 9.84 11.03
C SER A 66 -6.99 10.56 9.70
N ILE A 67 -6.56 9.86 8.66
CA ILE A 67 -6.37 10.40 7.31
C ILE A 67 -7.70 10.88 6.72
N ILE A 68 -8.78 10.12 6.88
CA ILE A 68 -10.12 10.50 6.40
C ILE A 68 -10.59 11.79 7.08
N ILE A 69 -10.48 11.88 8.40
CA ILE A 69 -10.88 13.06 9.17
C ILE A 69 -10.09 14.29 8.73
N ILE A 70 -8.76 14.15 8.62
CA ILE A 70 -7.88 15.26 8.21
C ILE A 70 -8.16 15.66 6.75
N SER A 71 -8.31 14.70 5.84
CA SER A 71 -8.58 14.98 4.42
C SER A 71 -9.92 15.70 4.23
N HIS A 72 -10.96 15.26 4.95
CA HIS A 72 -12.26 15.91 4.89
C HIS A 72 -12.22 17.33 5.47
N PHE A 73 -11.57 17.51 6.62
CA PHE A 73 -11.56 18.80 7.31
C PHE A 73 -10.62 19.83 6.67
N TYR A 74 -9.43 19.40 6.23
CA TYR A 74 -8.37 20.30 5.75
C TYR A 74 -8.44 20.54 4.25
N PHE A 75 -8.78 19.51 3.45
CA PHE A 75 -8.85 19.62 2.00
C PHE A 75 -10.28 19.80 1.47
N ASN A 76 -11.30 19.77 2.33
CA ASN A 76 -12.73 19.87 1.97
C ASN A 76 -13.15 18.84 0.90
N ILE A 77 -12.47 17.69 0.91
CA ILE A 77 -12.74 16.60 -0.03
C ILE A 77 -13.93 15.80 0.48
N ASN A 78 -14.82 15.40 -0.43
CA ASN A 78 -15.95 14.54 -0.09
C ASN A 78 -15.46 13.21 0.50
N ILE A 79 -16.12 12.73 1.56
CA ILE A 79 -15.78 11.49 2.28
C ILE A 79 -15.62 10.29 1.32
N SER A 80 -16.40 10.26 0.23
CA SER A 80 -16.32 9.21 -0.80
C SER A 80 -14.95 9.14 -1.49
N VAL A 81 -14.28 10.27 -1.64
CA VAL A 81 -12.93 10.37 -2.24
C VAL A 81 -11.86 10.26 -1.16
N ALA A 82 -12.15 10.71 0.07
CA ALA A 82 -11.23 10.59 1.20
C ALA A 82 -10.93 9.14 1.59
N ILE A 83 -11.86 8.19 1.39
CA ILE A 83 -11.67 6.75 1.64
C ILE A 83 -10.70 6.10 0.63
N LEU A 84 -10.47 6.72 -0.52
CA LEU A 84 -9.55 6.23 -1.55
C LEU A 84 -8.09 6.60 -1.29
N PHE A 85 -7.82 7.48 -0.33
CA PHE A 85 -6.48 7.84 0.13
C PHE A 85 -5.96 6.82 1.14
#